data_AF-A0A2G9U6C8-F1
#
_entry.id   AF-A0A2G9U6C8-F1
#
_cell.length_a   1.000
_cell.length_b   1.000
_cell.length_c   1.000
_cell.angle_alpha   90.00
_cell.angle_beta   90.00
_cell.angle_gamma   90.00
#
_symmetry.space_group_name_H-M   'P 1'
#
loop_
_entity.id
_entity.type
_entity.pdbx_description
1 polymer ?
#
loop_
_entity_poly.entity_id
_entity_poly.type
_entity_poly.pdbx_seq_one_letter_code
_entity_poly.pdbx_strand_id
1 'polypeptide(L)'
;VINPNHCIEEWIDDRVDVILYERFFNYEISAATFMVRNTKFGRDFLMKWADRQFVQRKNYAASDNGALHFHVLDIVLPGAIQARQNCYDVWYNATSYETYMASVSCVKQALGATRLWPGQIRIYRKAHGWARDGFLTAGK
;
A
#
# COMPACT_ATOMS: atom_id res chain seq x y z
N VAL A 1 -17.30 -1.03 -4.64
CA VAL A 1 -17.70 0.02 -3.67
C VAL A 1 -18.63 -0.62 -2.66
N ILE A 2 -18.37 -0.47 -1.36
CA ILE A 2 -19.22 -1.14 -0.35
C ILE A 2 -20.54 -0.42 -0.07
N ASN A 3 -20.61 0.88 -0.33
CA ASN A 3 -21.83 1.65 -0.22
C ASN A 3 -22.50 1.74 -1.60
N PRO A 4 -23.66 1.08 -1.83
CA PRO A 4 -24.32 1.08 -3.13
C PRO A 4 -24.92 2.45 -3.50
N ASN A 5 -24.99 3.39 -2.55
CA ASN A 5 -25.45 4.76 -2.80
C ASN A 5 -24.32 5.69 -3.28
N HIS A 6 -23.10 5.18 -3.44
CA HIS A 6 -21.94 5.95 -3.88
C HIS A 6 -21.31 5.35 -5.12
N CYS A 7 -20.82 6.21 -6.01
CA CYS A 7 -20.16 5.84 -7.25
C CYS A 7 -18.63 5.79 -7.05
N ILE A 8 -17.93 4.86 -7.71
CA ILE A 8 -16.47 4.71 -7.53
C ILE A 8 -15.70 5.98 -7.94
N GLU A 9 -16.29 6.75 -8.86
CA GLU A 9 -15.82 8.01 -9.40
C GLU A 9 -15.59 9.07 -8.31
N GLU A 10 -16.31 9.01 -7.18
CA GLU A 10 -16.14 9.93 -6.05
C GLU A 10 -14.74 9.84 -5.42
N TRP A 11 -14.04 8.71 -5.60
CA TRP A 11 -12.70 8.48 -5.09
C TRP A 11 -11.61 8.71 -6.13
N ILE A 12 -11.96 8.94 -7.39
CA ILE A 12 -10.99 9.25 -8.45
C ILE A 12 -10.40 10.64 -8.18
N ASP A 13 -9.07 10.74 -8.27
CA ASP A 13 -8.32 11.98 -8.11
C ASP A 13 -7.44 12.18 -9.34
N ASP A 14 -7.71 13.22 -10.11
CA ASP A 14 -7.02 13.56 -11.36
C ASP A 14 -5.57 14.03 -11.14
N ARG A 15 -5.22 14.37 -9.90
CA ARG A 15 -3.87 14.82 -9.52
C ARG A 15 -2.88 13.67 -9.35
N VAL A 16 -3.31 12.42 -9.40
CA VAL A 16 -2.45 11.23 -9.21
C VAL A 16 -2.74 10.13 -10.23
N ASP A 17 -1.80 9.19 -10.32
CA ASP A 17 -1.86 8.05 -11.23
C ASP A 17 -2.17 6.73 -10.53
N VAL A 18 -1.95 6.64 -9.21
CA VAL A 18 -2.26 5.46 -8.41
C VAL A 18 -3.02 5.87 -7.15
N ILE A 19 -4.11 5.17 -6.86
CA ILE A 19 -4.96 5.41 -5.69
C ILE A 19 -5.04 4.11 -4.88
N LEU A 20 -4.60 4.22 -3.63
CA LEU A 20 -4.58 3.17 -2.63
C LEU A 20 -5.40 3.62 -1.41
N TYR A 21 -5.60 2.72 -0.45
CA TYR A 21 -6.23 3.05 0.84
C TYR A 21 -5.67 2.21 1.98
N GLU A 22 -5.79 2.73 3.20
CA GLU A 22 -5.44 1.99 4.43
C GLU A 22 -6.54 0.98 4.79
N ARG A 23 -6.15 -0.25 5.14
CA ARG A 23 -7.05 -1.28 5.67
C ARG A 23 -7.70 -0.81 6.96
N PHE A 24 -8.90 -1.28 7.27
CA PHE A 24 -9.62 -0.84 8.47
C PHE A 24 -9.02 -1.45 9.73
N PHE A 25 -8.80 -2.76 9.74
CA PHE A 25 -8.46 -3.51 10.94
C PHE A 25 -6.99 -3.42 11.40
N ASN A 26 -6.05 -3.10 10.50
CA ASN A 26 -4.64 -2.96 10.83
C ASN A 26 -3.99 -1.79 10.05
N TYR A 27 -2.69 -1.56 10.20
CA TYR A 27 -2.03 -0.37 9.67
C TYR A 27 -1.58 -0.47 8.20
N GLU A 28 -1.97 -1.54 7.52
CA GLU A 28 -1.53 -1.81 6.15
C GLU A 28 -2.18 -0.86 5.12
N ILE A 29 -1.47 -0.63 4.02
CA ILE A 29 -2.06 -0.23 2.75
C ILE A 29 -2.64 -1.49 2.10
N SER A 30 -3.85 -1.41 1.56
CA SER A 30 -4.53 -2.56 0.96
C SER A 30 -4.09 -2.79 -0.49
N ALA A 31 -3.74 -4.03 -0.81
CA ALA A 31 -3.56 -4.55 -2.16
C ALA A 31 -4.85 -5.16 -2.74
N ALA A 32 -5.91 -5.31 -1.94
CA ALA A 32 -7.12 -6.02 -2.35
C ALA A 32 -7.87 -5.32 -3.48
N THR A 33 -7.94 -3.98 -3.43
CA THR A 33 -8.43 -3.17 -4.55
C THR A 33 -7.62 -1.88 -4.62
N PHE A 34 -7.47 -1.33 -5.83
CA PHE A 34 -6.73 -0.10 -6.09
C PHE A 34 -7.21 0.46 -7.44
N MET A 35 -6.96 1.74 -7.69
CA MET A 35 -7.19 2.34 -9.00
C MET A 35 -5.88 2.85 -9.58
N VAL A 36 -5.65 2.56 -10.86
CA VAL A 36 -4.44 2.99 -11.59
C VAL A 36 -4.85 3.66 -12.89
N ARG A 37 -4.41 4.89 -13.10
CA ARG A 37 -4.58 5.62 -14.35
C ARG A 37 -3.70 4.98 -15.43
N ASN A 38 -4.21 4.90 -16.66
CA ASN A 38 -3.46 4.38 -17.80
C ASN A 38 -2.40 5.39 -18.32
N THR A 39 -1.41 5.70 -17.48
CA THR A 39 -0.24 6.51 -17.84
C THR A 39 1.01 5.64 -17.90
N LYS A 40 2.13 6.21 -18.34
CA LYS A 40 3.42 5.54 -18.23
C LYS A 40 3.74 5.20 -16.77
N PHE A 41 3.52 6.13 -15.84
CA PHE A 41 3.77 5.91 -14.42
C PHE A 41 2.87 4.81 -13.85
N GLY A 42 1.57 4.81 -14.15
CA GLY A 42 0.64 3.79 -13.66
C GLY A 42 0.99 2.38 -14.15
N ARG A 43 1.36 2.22 -15.42
CA ARG A 43 1.83 0.92 -15.95
C ARG A 43 3.15 0.50 -15.32
N ASP A 44 4.11 1.42 -15.18
CA ASP A 44 5.40 1.14 -14.54
C ASP A 44 5.23 0.75 -13.06
N PHE A 45 4.27 1.36 -12.35
CA PHE A 45 3.90 0.99 -10.98
C PHE A 45 3.48 -0.49 -10.91
N LEU A 46 2.53 -0.90 -11.75
CA LEU A 46 2.03 -2.28 -11.76
C LEU A 46 3.13 -3.28 -12.11
N MET A 47 3.92 -3.00 -13.15
CA MET A 47 5.00 -3.90 -13.58
C MET A 47 6.09 -4.04 -12.50
N LYS A 48 6.55 -2.92 -11.92
CA LYS A 48 7.59 -2.95 -10.88
C LYS A 48 7.08 -3.55 -9.57
N TRP A 49 5.79 -3.43 -9.27
CA TRP A 49 5.20 -4.16 -8.16
C TRP A 49 5.19 -5.66 -8.42
N ALA A 50 4.74 -6.09 -9.61
CA ALA A 50 4.72 -7.49 -10.02
C ALA A 50 6.13 -8.12 -10.01
N ASP A 51 7.15 -7.38 -10.46
CA ASP A 51 8.55 -7.84 -10.45
C ASP A 51 9.08 -8.14 -9.05
N ARG A 52 8.44 -7.64 -7.98
CA ARG A 52 8.84 -7.97 -6.61
C ARG A 52 8.67 -9.44 -6.27
N GLN A 53 7.82 -10.17 -7.00
CA GLN A 53 7.68 -11.62 -6.83
C GLN A 53 9.03 -12.37 -6.97
N PHE A 54 9.96 -11.83 -7.76
CA PHE A 54 11.26 -12.48 -8.03
C PHE A 54 12.32 -12.19 -6.97
N VAL A 55 12.13 -11.15 -6.15
CA VAL A 55 13.08 -10.75 -5.10
C VAL A 55 12.51 -10.96 -3.68
N GLN A 56 11.23 -11.27 -3.58
CA GLN A 56 10.57 -11.54 -2.30
C GLN A 56 11.15 -12.82 -1.67
N ARG A 57 11.64 -12.72 -0.43
CA ARG A 57 12.09 -13.88 0.33
C ARG A 57 10.90 -14.73 0.78
N LYS A 58 11.09 -16.05 0.87
CA LYS A 58 10.05 -17.06 1.19
C LYS A 58 9.48 -16.97 2.63
N ASN A 59 10.00 -16.11 3.49
CA ASN A 59 9.55 -15.98 4.88
C ASN A 59 8.23 -15.16 4.96
N TYR A 60 7.75 -14.84 6.17
CA TYR A 60 6.47 -14.18 6.45
C TYR A 60 6.41 -12.76 5.86
N ALA A 61 6.26 -12.67 4.54
CA ALA A 61 6.42 -11.46 3.75
C ALA A 61 5.08 -10.90 3.24
N ALA A 62 3.95 -11.51 3.62
CA ALA A 62 2.58 -11.14 3.25
C ALA A 62 2.34 -10.97 1.73
N SER A 63 3.06 -11.73 0.90
CA SER A 63 2.88 -11.79 -0.56
C SER A 63 2.91 -10.39 -1.21
N ASP A 64 1.97 -10.11 -2.11
CA ASP A 64 1.75 -8.86 -2.81
C ASP A 64 1.46 -7.69 -1.85
N ASN A 65 0.64 -7.88 -0.81
CA ASN A 65 0.28 -6.82 0.13
C ASN A 65 1.49 -6.34 0.95
N GLY A 66 2.36 -7.26 1.38
CA GLY A 66 3.63 -6.89 2.01
C GLY A 66 4.56 -6.16 1.06
N ALA A 67 4.74 -6.69 -0.16
CA ALA A 67 5.57 -6.05 -1.19
C ALA A 67 5.09 -4.65 -1.58
N LEU A 68 3.78 -4.38 -1.53
CA LEU A 68 3.17 -3.08 -1.85
C LEU A 68 3.72 -1.96 -0.96
N HIS A 69 3.92 -2.22 0.33
CA HIS A 69 4.41 -1.21 1.28
C HIS A 69 5.78 -0.68 0.89
N PHE A 70 6.70 -1.58 0.57
CA PHE A 70 8.05 -1.23 0.15
C PHE A 70 8.07 -0.64 -1.25
N HIS A 71 7.17 -1.08 -2.14
CA HIS A 71 7.02 -0.45 -3.44
C HIS A 71 6.61 1.01 -3.36
N VAL A 72 5.60 1.32 -2.53
CA VAL A 72 5.17 2.68 -2.25
C VAL A 72 6.32 3.48 -1.66
N LEU A 73 7.03 2.92 -0.69
CA LEU A 73 8.16 3.56 -0.02
C LEU A 73 9.27 3.96 -1.02
N ASP A 74 9.65 3.06 -1.92
CA ASP A 74 10.67 3.31 -2.94
C ASP A 74 10.28 4.41 -3.93
N ILE A 75 9.00 4.49 -4.28
CA ILE A 75 8.48 5.48 -5.22
C ILE A 75 8.47 6.88 -4.62
N VAL A 76 7.96 6.99 -3.39
CA VAL A 76 7.64 8.30 -2.80
C VAL A 76 8.79 8.88 -1.99
N LEU A 77 9.78 8.06 -1.61
CA LEU A 77 10.96 8.47 -0.85
C LEU A 77 12.26 7.91 -1.46
N PRO A 78 12.54 8.12 -2.77
CA PRO A 78 13.69 7.51 -3.43
C PRO A 78 15.03 7.92 -2.80
N GLY A 79 15.15 9.17 -2.34
CA GLY A 79 16.36 9.71 -1.70
C GLY A 79 16.59 9.25 -0.26
N ALA A 80 15.60 8.66 0.41
CA ALA A 80 15.71 8.23 1.81
C ALA A 80 16.36 6.84 1.95
N ILE A 81 17.50 6.62 1.29
CA ILE A 81 18.13 5.30 1.09
C ILE A 81 18.26 4.52 2.41
N GLN A 82 18.84 5.14 3.44
CA GLN A 82 19.04 4.48 4.74
C GLN A 82 17.72 4.12 5.42
N ALA A 83 16.73 5.02 5.42
CA ALA A 83 15.43 4.76 6.03
C ALA A 83 14.70 3.62 5.32
N ARG A 84 14.79 3.56 3.98
CA ARG A 84 14.25 2.45 3.20
C ARG A 84 14.94 1.14 3.52
N GLN A 85 16.27 1.13 3.55
CA GLN A 85 17.04 -0.07 3.88
C GLN A 85 16.69 -0.60 5.27
N ASN A 86 16.57 0.28 6.27
CA ASN A 86 16.16 -0.14 7.62
C ASN A 86 14.80 -0.85 7.62
N CYS A 87 13.80 -0.34 6.89
CA CYS A 87 12.50 -1.01 6.79
C CYS A 87 12.59 -2.35 6.05
N TYR A 88 13.39 -2.42 4.99
CA TYR A 88 13.66 -3.66 4.27
C TYR A 88 14.31 -4.71 5.18
N ASP A 89 15.27 -4.34 6.01
CA ASP A 89 15.94 -5.26 6.93
C ASP A 89 14.98 -5.82 7.97
N VAL A 90 14.05 -5.01 8.49
CA VAL A 90 12.98 -5.50 9.38
C VAL A 90 12.07 -6.47 8.65
N TRP A 91 11.69 -6.17 7.40
CA TRP A 91 10.82 -7.03 6.59
C TRP A 91 11.46 -8.37 6.23
N TYR A 92 12.73 -8.36 5.81
CA TYR A 92 13.45 -9.58 5.42
C TYR A 92 13.69 -10.55 6.59
N ASN A 93 13.71 -10.04 7.81
CA ASN A 93 13.84 -10.82 9.04
C ASN A 93 12.51 -11.13 9.72
N ALA A 94 11.37 -10.76 9.12
CA ALA A 94 10.05 -11.04 9.69
C ALA A 94 9.72 -12.55 9.63
N THR A 95 9.27 -13.08 10.76
CA THR A 95 8.95 -14.51 10.96
C THR A 95 7.57 -14.74 11.56
N SER A 96 6.86 -13.67 11.91
CA SER A 96 5.54 -13.68 12.54
C SER A 96 4.70 -12.50 12.09
N TYR A 97 3.42 -12.50 12.45
CA TYR A 97 2.54 -11.36 12.23
C TYR A 97 3.06 -10.08 12.90
N GLU A 98 3.55 -10.18 14.12
CA GLU A 98 4.06 -9.05 14.91
C GLU A 98 5.30 -8.44 14.28
N THR A 99 6.26 -9.27 13.87
CA THR A 99 7.50 -8.82 13.20
C THR A 99 7.23 -8.25 11.81
N TYR A 100 6.25 -8.80 11.09
CA TYR A 100 5.76 -8.18 9.85
C TYR A 100 5.08 -6.84 10.10
N MET A 101 4.23 -6.72 11.12
CA MET A 101 3.60 -5.45 11.47
C MET A 101 4.61 -4.39 11.94
N ALA A 102 5.75 -4.79 12.49
CA ALA A 102 6.87 -3.87 12.74
C ALA A 102 7.42 -3.29 11.43
N SER A 103 7.52 -4.10 10.37
CA SER A 103 7.94 -3.64 9.03
C SER A 103 6.92 -2.66 8.42
N VAL A 104 5.62 -2.95 8.53
CA VAL A 104 4.55 -2.04 8.13
C VAL A 104 4.67 -0.72 8.91
N SER A 105 4.86 -0.80 10.22
CA SER A 105 5.01 0.38 11.09
C SER A 105 6.22 1.23 10.71
N CYS A 106 7.34 0.62 10.30
CA CYS A 106 8.50 1.32 9.77
C CYS A 106 8.14 2.14 8.53
N VAL A 107 7.47 1.51 7.55
CA VAL A 107 7.00 2.20 6.34
C VAL A 107 6.05 3.35 6.69
N LYS A 108 5.08 3.12 7.58
CA LYS A 108 4.12 4.16 8.01
C LYS A 108 4.80 5.35 8.67
N GLN A 109 5.81 5.13 9.49
CA GLN A 109 6.59 6.19 10.11
C GLN A 109 7.39 6.98 9.07
N ALA A 110 8.01 6.29 8.11
CA ALA A 110 8.74 6.95 7.03
C ALA A 110 7.83 7.83 6.15
N LEU A 111 6.61 7.37 5.85
CA LEU A 111 5.61 8.15 5.09
C LEU A 111 5.02 9.33 5.90
N GLY A 112 5.05 9.25 7.23
CA GLY A 112 4.48 10.25 8.13
C GLY A 112 2.98 10.50 7.90
N ALA A 113 2.56 11.76 7.97
CA ALA A 113 1.17 12.17 7.74
C ALA A 113 0.83 12.34 6.25
N THR A 114 1.80 12.29 5.35
CA THR A 114 1.61 12.52 3.91
C THR A 114 0.77 11.41 3.30
N ARG A 115 -0.21 11.81 2.50
CA ARG A 115 -1.16 10.89 1.84
C ARG A 115 -1.38 11.21 0.35
N LEU A 116 -0.71 12.24 -0.15
CA LEU A 116 -0.83 12.71 -1.53
C LEU A 116 0.56 13.09 -2.05
N TRP A 117 0.97 12.43 -3.13
CA TRP A 117 2.16 12.74 -3.92
C TRP A 117 1.68 13.05 -5.34
N PRO A 118 1.57 14.36 -5.70
CA PRO A 118 1.07 14.76 -7.01
C PRO A 118 1.81 14.11 -8.17
N GLY A 119 1.07 13.68 -9.19
CA GLY A 119 1.59 12.93 -10.34
C GLY A 119 2.01 11.49 -10.04
N GLN A 120 1.85 11.03 -8.78
CA GLN A 120 2.26 9.70 -8.36
C GLN A 120 1.11 8.97 -7.66
N ILE A 121 1.01 9.08 -6.33
CA ILE A 121 0.19 8.20 -5.48
C ILE A 121 -0.70 9.04 -4.55
N ARG A 122 -1.94 8.59 -4.34
CA ARG A 122 -2.78 8.97 -3.18
C ARG A 122 -3.07 7.73 -2.32
N ILE A 123 -3.06 7.90 -1.00
CA ILE A 123 -3.47 6.88 -0.04
C ILE A 123 -4.65 7.42 0.78
N TYR A 124 -5.85 6.90 0.58
CA TYR A 124 -6.98 7.23 1.44
C TYR A 124 -6.77 6.69 2.86
N ARG A 125 -7.18 7.49 3.84
CA ARG A 125 -7.17 7.09 5.25
C ARG A 125 -8.18 5.97 5.49
N LYS A 126 -7.99 5.26 6.59
CA LYS A 126 -9.00 4.33 7.15
C LYS A 126 -10.40 4.95 7.07
N ALA A 127 -11.39 4.19 6.61
CA ALA A 127 -12.77 4.64 6.46
C ALA A 127 -13.04 5.78 5.45
N HIS A 128 -12.06 6.18 4.65
CA HIS A 128 -12.25 7.19 3.60
C HIS A 128 -12.14 6.61 2.17
N GLY A 129 -11.84 5.32 2.03
CA GLY A 129 -11.82 4.61 0.75
C GLY A 129 -13.17 3.97 0.39
N TRP A 130 -13.21 3.26 -0.74
CA TRP A 130 -14.43 2.63 -1.29
C TRP A 130 -14.66 1.17 -0.85
N ALA A 131 -13.74 0.61 -0.06
CA ALA A 131 -13.75 -0.78 0.39
C ALA A 131 -13.37 -0.89 1.88
N ARG A 132 -13.79 -1.98 2.54
CA ARG A 132 -13.37 -2.35 3.90
C ARG A 132 -13.13 -3.85 4.00
N ASP A 133 -12.44 -4.28 5.05
CA ASP A 133 -12.20 -5.69 5.33
C ASP A 133 -13.52 -6.44 5.58
N GLY A 134 -13.76 -7.53 4.83
CA GLY A 134 -15.07 -8.20 4.79
C GLY A 134 -15.53 -8.78 6.13
N PHE A 135 -14.60 -9.19 7.00
CA PHE A 135 -14.94 -9.72 8.33
C PHE A 135 -15.54 -8.65 9.28
N LEU A 136 -15.39 -7.35 8.96
CA LEU A 136 -16.04 -6.28 9.71
C LEU A 136 -17.54 -6.15 9.39
N THR A 137 -18.02 -6.91 8.40
CA THR A 137 -19.43 -6.94 7.97
C THR A 137 -20.06 -8.30 7.99
N ALA A 138 -19.26 -9.34 7.93
CA ALA A 138 -19.73 -10.69 8.16
C ALA A 138 -20.09 -10.80 9.65
N GLY A 139 -21.38 -10.71 9.96
CA GLY A 139 -21.90 -11.12 11.24
C GLY A 139 -21.83 -12.63 11.34
N LYS A 140 -20.77 -13.14 11.98
CA LYS A 140 -20.43 -14.55 12.18
C LYS A 140 -20.07 -15.34 10.91
#